data_AF-A0AAN6XYP9-F1
#
_entry.id   AF-A0AAN6XYP9-F1
#
_cell.length_a   1.000
_cell.length_b   1.000
_cell.length_c   1.000
_cell.angle_alpha   90.00
_cell.angle_beta   90.00
_cell.angle_gamma   90.00
#
_symmetry.space_group_name_H-M   'P 1'
#
loop_
_entity.id
_entity.type
_entity.pdbx_description
1 polymer ?
#
loop_
_entity_poly.entity_id
_entity_poly.type
_entity_poly.pdbx_seq_one_letter_code
_entity_poly.pdbx_strand_id
1 'polypeptide(L)'
;MDYSKPTPAKSGERPCPHTSPLGMYTTKFALRVIQFVLSVAMVGLVGSTMQAGFLGVGILIVSAPATIVSMCWSLSEMICIYVRGGHRGIHPGACVAVDLLLWLAFIGATAMLSLSQTLDDAVAKGKALIGLGATLVILHFATFVIACYETNVRNRKKYAATTTVIYETSTATNHSMVPITHMNTPVSTYNNTAVVPIHTV
;
A
#
# COMPACT_ATOMS: atom_id res chain seq x y z
N MET A 1 26.96 9.21 2.93
CA MET A 1 25.64 9.70 3.40
C MET A 1 25.88 10.30 4.77
N ASP A 2 26.05 11.63 4.83
CA ASP A 2 26.28 12.35 6.08
C ASP A 2 24.99 12.39 6.92
N TYR A 3 25.08 11.93 8.15
CA TYR A 3 24.00 11.96 9.14
C TYR A 3 24.19 13.21 10.01
N SER A 4 23.88 14.39 9.46
CA SER A 4 23.90 15.64 10.21
C SER A 4 22.85 15.64 11.33
N LYS A 5 23.27 15.94 12.56
CA LYS A 5 22.40 16.01 13.76
C LYS A 5 21.18 16.93 13.52
N PRO A 6 19.99 16.56 14.02
CA PRO A 6 18.80 17.39 13.89
C PRO A 6 18.93 18.66 14.75
N THR A 7 18.81 19.82 14.11
CA THR A 7 18.66 21.13 14.75
C THR A 7 17.32 21.20 15.48
N PRO A 8 17.25 21.78 16.70
CA PRO A 8 16.00 21.90 17.44
C PRO A 8 14.99 22.75 16.67
N ALA A 9 13.75 22.23 16.54
CA ALA A 9 12.69 22.84 15.74
C ALA A 9 12.21 24.15 16.36
N LYS A 10 12.09 25.21 15.55
CA LYS A 10 11.48 26.47 15.97
C LYS A 10 9.96 26.27 16.14
N SER A 11 9.43 26.70 17.29
CA SER A 11 8.00 26.65 17.60
C SER A 11 7.22 27.55 16.63
N GLY A 12 6.53 26.93 15.66
CA GLY A 12 5.71 27.63 14.66
C GLY A 12 5.93 27.16 13.21
N GLU A 13 7.00 26.42 12.95
CA GLU A 13 7.27 25.85 11.62
C GLU A 13 6.42 24.60 11.39
N ARG A 14 5.68 24.55 10.27
CA ARG A 14 4.96 23.33 9.87
C ARG A 14 5.99 22.21 9.74
N PRO A 15 5.79 21.03 10.38
CA PRO A 15 6.78 19.97 10.36
C PRO A 15 7.16 19.66 8.91
N CYS A 16 8.47 19.60 8.64
CA CYS A 16 9.03 19.44 7.31
C CYS A 16 8.24 18.34 6.56
N PRO A 17 7.71 18.64 5.37
CA PRO A 17 6.92 17.70 4.60
C PRO A 17 7.66 16.36 4.50
N HIS A 18 7.10 15.30 5.07
CA HIS A 18 7.70 13.98 4.96
C HIS A 18 7.72 13.60 3.48
N THR A 19 8.89 13.65 2.85
CA THR A 19 9.14 13.12 1.53
C THR A 19 9.40 11.62 1.67
N SER A 20 8.60 10.80 0.99
CA SER A 20 8.95 9.39 0.79
C SER A 20 10.24 9.30 -0.04
N PRO A 21 11.09 8.30 0.15
CA PRO A 21 12.24 8.08 -0.72
C PRO A 21 11.77 7.92 -2.17
N LEU A 22 12.52 8.51 -3.12
CA LEU A 22 12.17 8.61 -4.54
C LEU A 22 11.84 7.24 -5.18
N GLY A 23 12.55 6.19 -4.75
CA GLY A 23 12.35 4.83 -5.25
C GLY A 23 10.98 4.25 -4.93
N MET A 24 10.47 4.47 -3.72
CA MET A 24 9.16 3.93 -3.30
C MET A 24 8.01 4.55 -4.10
N TYR A 25 8.10 5.86 -4.35
CA TYR A 25 7.16 6.59 -5.19
C TYR A 25 7.16 6.06 -6.64
N THR A 26 8.35 5.88 -7.21
CA THR A 26 8.50 5.42 -8.60
C THR A 26 7.98 3.99 -8.78
N THR A 27 8.29 3.07 -7.87
CA THR A 27 7.80 1.69 -7.92
C THR A 27 6.28 1.63 -7.84
N LYS A 28 5.67 2.41 -6.93
CA LYS A 28 4.22 2.46 -6.78
C LYS A 28 3.53 2.97 -8.05
N PHE A 29 4.07 4.02 -8.65
CA PHE A 29 3.57 4.54 -9.91
C PHE A 29 3.69 3.51 -11.05
N ALA A 30 4.85 2.86 -11.20
CA ALA A 30 5.07 1.85 -12.22
C ALA A 30 4.10 0.66 -12.10
N LEU A 31 3.88 0.16 -10.88
CA LEU A 31 2.91 -0.92 -10.64
C LEU A 31 1.49 -0.54 -11.05
N ARG A 32 1.07 0.71 -10.78
CA ARG A 32 -0.27 1.19 -11.18
C ARG A 32 -0.42 1.34 -12.69
N VAL A 33 0.63 1.79 -13.39
CA VAL A 33 0.60 1.87 -14.86
C VAL A 33 0.49 0.47 -15.47
N ILE A 34 1.28 -0.50 -14.99
CA ILE A 34 1.19 -1.90 -15.45
C ILE A 34 -0.20 -2.46 -15.17
N GLN A 35 -0.74 -2.25 -13.97
CA GLN A 35 -2.08 -2.70 -13.58
C GLN A 35 -3.17 -2.10 -14.49
N PHE A 36 -3.06 -0.82 -14.84
CA PHE A 36 -4.01 -0.16 -15.75
C PHE A 36 -3.97 -0.78 -17.14
N VAL A 37 -2.77 -0.98 -17.71
CA VAL A 37 -2.61 -1.60 -19.05
C VAL A 37 -3.18 -3.01 -19.08
N LEU A 38 -2.89 -3.83 -18.05
CA LEU A 38 -3.43 -5.19 -17.95
C LEU A 38 -4.95 -5.20 -17.75
N SER A 39 -5.49 -4.24 -17.01
CA SER A 39 -6.95 -4.09 -16.85
C SER A 39 -7.64 -3.78 -18.18
N VAL A 40 -7.05 -2.90 -19.01
CA VAL A 40 -7.57 -2.61 -20.35
C VAL A 40 -7.52 -3.84 -21.26
N ALA A 41 -6.42 -4.59 -21.24
CA ALA A 41 -6.30 -5.85 -21.98
C ALA A 41 -7.35 -6.88 -21.53
N MET A 42 -7.61 -6.98 -20.22
CA MET A 42 -8.63 -7.87 -19.67
C MET A 42 -10.04 -7.47 -20.10
N VAL A 43 -10.39 -6.19 -20.08
CA VAL A 43 -11.70 -5.72 -20.55
C VAL A 43 -11.91 -6.08 -22.03
N GLY A 44 -10.90 -5.89 -22.87
CA GLY A 44 -10.96 -6.29 -24.29
C GLY A 44 -11.14 -7.80 -24.48
N LEU A 45 -10.41 -8.60 -23.70
CA LEU A 45 -10.47 -10.06 -23.80
C LEU A 45 -11.80 -10.61 -23.28
N VAL A 46 -12.32 -10.08 -22.17
CA VAL A 46 -13.66 -10.41 -21.64
C VAL A 46 -14.75 -9.95 -22.60
N GLY A 47 -14.63 -8.78 -23.22
CA GLY A 47 -15.59 -8.33 -24.25
C GLY A 47 -15.66 -9.30 -25.43
N SER A 48 -14.53 -9.91 -25.82
CA SER A 48 -14.48 -10.89 -26.90
C SER A 48 -15.24 -12.20 -26.60
N THR A 49 -15.54 -12.50 -25.32
CA THR A 49 -16.30 -13.71 -24.94
C THR A 49 -17.80 -13.56 -25.14
N MET A 50 -18.31 -12.36 -25.45
CA MET A 50 -19.75 -12.16 -25.73
C MET A 50 -20.26 -13.00 -26.89
N GLN A 51 -19.38 -13.38 -27.83
CA GLN A 51 -19.73 -14.24 -28.96
C GLN A 51 -19.89 -15.72 -28.58
N ALA A 52 -19.51 -16.12 -27.36
CA ALA A 52 -19.53 -17.51 -26.89
C ALA A 52 -20.88 -17.94 -26.27
N GLY A 53 -21.95 -17.15 -26.43
CA GLY A 53 -23.28 -17.49 -25.92
C GLY A 53 -23.40 -17.34 -24.40
N PHE A 54 -24.25 -18.17 -23.77
CA PHE A 54 -24.65 -18.01 -22.36
C PHE A 54 -23.48 -18.00 -21.36
N LEU A 55 -22.50 -18.91 -21.52
CA LEU A 55 -21.32 -18.97 -20.67
C LEU A 55 -20.43 -17.73 -20.83
N GLY A 56 -20.32 -17.22 -22.06
CA GLY A 56 -19.60 -15.98 -22.35
C GLY A 56 -20.19 -14.75 -21.67
N VAL A 57 -21.53 -14.66 -21.60
CA VAL A 57 -22.25 -13.60 -20.88
C VAL A 57 -22.06 -13.73 -19.36
N GLY A 58 -22.08 -14.95 -18.82
CA GLY A 58 -21.81 -15.19 -17.39
C GLY A 58 -20.43 -14.71 -16.95
N ILE A 59 -19.39 -14.97 -17.77
CA ILE A 59 -18.04 -14.48 -17.53
C ILE A 59 -18.01 -12.94 -17.49
N LEU A 60 -18.70 -12.28 -18.42
CA LEU A 60 -18.76 -10.81 -18.47
C LEU A 60 -19.44 -10.24 -17.22
N ILE A 61 -20.59 -10.79 -16.81
CA ILE A 61 -21.33 -10.30 -15.64
C ILE A 61 -20.48 -10.39 -14.36
N VAL A 62 -19.69 -11.45 -14.19
CA VAL A 62 -18.89 -11.64 -12.98
C VAL A 62 -17.57 -10.86 -13.01
N SER A 63 -16.89 -10.81 -14.15
CA SER A 63 -15.53 -10.23 -14.24
C SER A 63 -15.51 -8.75 -14.66
N ALA A 64 -16.52 -8.26 -15.39
CA ALA A 64 -16.56 -6.87 -15.85
C ALA A 64 -16.61 -5.85 -14.69
N PRO A 65 -17.43 -6.03 -13.63
CA PRO A 65 -17.47 -5.06 -12.53
C PRO A 65 -16.11 -4.91 -11.84
N ALA A 66 -15.44 -6.02 -11.54
CA ALA A 66 -14.13 -6.01 -10.89
C ALA A 66 -13.05 -5.34 -11.76
N THR A 67 -13.03 -5.64 -13.06
CA THR A 67 -12.06 -5.05 -13.99
C THR A 67 -12.30 -3.55 -14.21
N ILE A 68 -13.56 -3.11 -14.33
CA ILE A 68 -13.91 -1.69 -14.46
C ILE A 68 -13.53 -0.92 -13.20
N VAL A 69 -13.89 -1.42 -12.01
CA VAL A 69 -13.51 -0.77 -10.75
C VAL A 69 -12.01 -0.71 -10.59
N SER A 70 -11.28 -1.77 -10.97
CA SER A 70 -9.81 -1.80 -10.94
C SER A 70 -9.20 -0.77 -11.90
N MET A 71 -9.75 -0.63 -13.10
CA MET A 71 -9.31 0.36 -14.08
C MET A 71 -9.54 1.79 -13.56
N CYS A 72 -10.74 2.09 -13.06
CA CYS A 72 -11.09 3.38 -12.47
C CYS A 72 -10.21 3.72 -11.26
N TRP A 73 -9.96 2.73 -10.39
CA TRP A 73 -9.08 2.89 -9.23
C TRP A 73 -7.64 3.22 -9.64
N SER A 74 -7.07 2.44 -10.56
CA SER A 74 -5.70 2.66 -11.07
C SER A 74 -5.56 4.04 -11.70
N LEU A 75 -6.57 4.46 -12.48
CA LEU A 75 -6.63 5.78 -13.10
C LEU A 75 -6.74 6.90 -12.06
N SER A 76 -7.58 6.72 -11.04
CA SER A 76 -7.77 7.72 -9.97
C SER A 76 -6.49 7.99 -9.19
N GLU A 77 -5.71 6.94 -8.90
CA GLU A 77 -4.44 7.09 -8.21
C GLU A 77 -3.37 7.72 -9.11
N MET A 78 -3.31 7.33 -10.38
CA MET A 78 -2.42 7.93 -11.37
C MET A 78 -2.68 9.43 -11.52
N ILE A 79 -3.94 9.84 -11.63
CA ILE A 79 -4.34 11.25 -11.71
C ILE A 79 -3.98 11.98 -10.42
N CYS A 80 -4.25 11.39 -9.24
CA CYS A 80 -3.92 12.00 -7.96
C CYS A 80 -2.42 12.27 -7.82
N ILE A 81 -1.59 11.34 -8.28
CA ILE A 81 -0.13 11.49 -8.30
C ILE A 81 0.29 12.62 -9.25
N TYR A 82 -0.28 12.64 -10.46
CA TYR A 82 0.06 13.63 -11.48
C TYR A 82 -0.34 15.06 -11.08
N VAL A 83 -1.57 15.25 -10.62
CA VAL A 83 -2.13 16.58 -10.31
C VAL A 83 -1.56 17.16 -9.02
N ARG A 84 -1.33 16.34 -7.99
CA ARG A 84 -0.86 16.87 -6.69
C ARG A 84 0.63 17.21 -6.67
N GLY A 85 1.38 16.88 -7.73
CA GLY A 85 2.78 17.33 -7.94
C GLY A 85 3.71 17.09 -6.74
N GLY A 86 3.32 16.21 -5.84
CA GLY A 86 3.78 16.23 -4.46
C GLY A 86 3.37 14.96 -3.75
N HIS A 87 4.28 14.45 -2.94
CA HIS A 87 4.27 13.16 -2.25
C HIS A 87 3.07 12.91 -1.28
N ARG A 88 1.98 13.68 -1.38
CA ARG A 88 0.69 13.48 -0.68
C ARG A 88 -0.28 12.72 -1.57
N GLY A 89 -0.11 11.39 -1.58
CA GLY A 89 -1.10 10.47 -2.15
C GLY A 89 -2.42 10.43 -1.37
N ILE A 90 -3.38 9.66 -1.91
CA ILE A 90 -4.62 9.25 -1.21
C ILE A 90 -4.26 8.61 0.13
N HIS A 91 -5.13 8.73 1.14
CA HIS A 91 -4.90 8.17 2.46
C HIS A 91 -4.51 6.68 2.35
N PRO A 92 -3.38 6.25 2.93
CA PRO A 92 -2.81 4.94 2.67
C PRO A 92 -3.76 3.81 3.11
N GLY A 93 -4.56 4.05 4.15
CA GLY A 93 -5.60 3.10 4.57
C GLY A 93 -6.71 2.89 3.54
N ALA A 94 -7.06 3.89 2.73
CA ALA A 94 -8.05 3.71 1.65
C ALA A 94 -7.46 2.88 0.51
N CYS A 95 -6.17 3.07 0.19
CA CYS A 95 -5.49 2.20 -0.77
C CYS A 95 -5.48 0.73 -0.32
N VAL A 96 -5.15 0.48 0.95
CA VAL A 96 -5.15 -0.90 1.50
C VAL A 96 -6.51 -1.56 1.32
N ALA A 97 -7.61 -0.86 1.67
CA ALA A 97 -8.95 -1.44 1.60
C ALA A 97 -9.40 -1.76 0.17
N VAL A 98 -9.16 -0.86 -0.78
CA VAL A 98 -9.59 -1.06 -2.18
C VAL A 98 -8.77 -2.14 -2.87
N ASP A 99 -7.45 -2.16 -2.67
CA ASP A 99 -6.58 -3.19 -3.25
C ASP A 99 -6.91 -4.59 -2.69
N LEU A 100 -7.25 -4.70 -1.40
CA LEU A 100 -7.69 -5.96 -0.79
C LEU A 100 -9.04 -6.44 -1.35
N LEU A 101 -10.00 -5.53 -1.53
CA LEU A 101 -11.32 -5.87 -2.08
C LEU A 101 -11.21 -6.31 -3.54
N LEU A 102 -10.42 -5.59 -4.34
CA LEU A 102 -10.14 -5.96 -5.74
C LEU A 102 -9.40 -7.28 -5.83
N TRP A 103 -8.42 -7.52 -4.95
CA TRP A 103 -7.70 -8.79 -4.87
C TRP A 103 -8.65 -9.98 -4.64
N LEU A 104 -9.55 -9.88 -3.66
CA LEU A 104 -10.55 -10.93 -3.40
C LEU A 104 -11.52 -11.12 -4.57
N ALA A 105 -11.98 -10.03 -5.19
CA ALA A 105 -12.85 -10.09 -6.35
C ALA A 105 -12.16 -10.79 -7.54
N PHE A 106 -10.89 -10.50 -7.80
CA PHE A 106 -10.13 -11.14 -8.87
C PHE A 106 -9.80 -12.60 -8.58
N ILE A 107 -9.55 -12.99 -7.33
CA ILE A 107 -9.42 -14.41 -6.96
C ILE A 107 -10.73 -15.15 -7.27
N GLY A 108 -11.87 -14.64 -6.81
CA GLY A 108 -13.17 -15.24 -7.07
C GLY A 108 -13.46 -15.38 -8.56
N ALA A 109 -13.27 -14.30 -9.32
CA ALA A 109 -13.49 -14.29 -10.77
C ALA A 109 -12.55 -15.27 -11.51
N THR A 110 -11.26 -15.29 -11.17
CA THR A 110 -10.26 -16.16 -11.83
C THR A 110 -10.48 -17.63 -11.48
N ALA A 111 -10.86 -17.94 -10.24
CA ALA A 111 -11.18 -19.30 -9.82
C ALA A 111 -12.44 -19.83 -10.52
N MET A 112 -13.48 -19.01 -10.62
CA MET A 112 -14.70 -19.36 -11.34
C MET A 112 -14.43 -19.59 -12.83
N LEU A 113 -13.65 -18.71 -13.47
CA LEU A 113 -13.17 -18.87 -14.85
C LEU A 113 -12.39 -20.17 -15.04
N SER A 114 -11.48 -20.49 -14.11
CA SER A 114 -10.67 -21.71 -14.17
C SER A 114 -11.55 -22.96 -14.13
N LEU A 115 -12.56 -22.98 -13.25
CA LEU A 115 -13.49 -24.10 -13.14
C LEU A 115 -14.37 -24.24 -14.40
N SER A 116 -14.89 -23.14 -14.94
CA SER A 116 -15.70 -23.16 -16.17
C SER A 116 -14.91 -23.67 -17.39
N GLN A 117 -13.62 -23.34 -17.49
CA GLN A 117 -12.78 -23.79 -18.61
C GLN A 117 -12.32 -25.25 -18.48
N THR A 118 -12.41 -25.89 -17.32
CA THR A 118 -12.20 -27.35 -17.23
C THR A 118 -13.29 -28.16 -17.93
N LEU A 119 -14.39 -27.51 -18.32
CA LEU A 119 -15.53 -28.14 -18.97
C LEU A 119 -15.59 -27.90 -20.49
N ASP A 120 -14.81 -26.94 -21.04
CA ASP A 120 -14.84 -26.54 -22.46
C ASP A 120 -13.42 -26.44 -23.08
N ASP A 121 -13.23 -26.99 -24.29
CA ASP A 121 -11.93 -27.07 -25.00
C ASP A 121 -11.46 -25.75 -25.67
N ALA A 122 -11.84 -24.58 -25.17
CA ALA A 122 -11.43 -23.27 -25.70
C ALA A 122 -10.03 -22.83 -25.22
N VAL A 123 -9.01 -23.62 -25.58
CA VAL A 123 -7.70 -23.65 -24.89
C VAL A 123 -6.92 -22.32 -24.91
N ALA A 124 -6.95 -21.55 -26.01
CA ALA A 124 -6.09 -20.37 -26.12
C ALA A 124 -6.62 -19.13 -25.36
N LYS A 125 -7.90 -18.78 -25.55
CA LYS A 125 -8.52 -17.60 -24.93
C LYS A 125 -8.70 -17.79 -23.43
N GLY A 126 -9.12 -18.99 -22.99
CA GLY A 126 -9.25 -19.33 -21.58
C GLY A 126 -7.93 -19.21 -20.82
N LYS A 127 -6.84 -19.76 -21.37
CA LYS A 127 -5.50 -19.64 -20.78
C LYS A 127 -5.04 -18.18 -20.67
N ALA A 128 -5.31 -17.35 -21.68
CA ALA A 128 -4.97 -15.93 -21.62
C ALA A 128 -5.76 -15.19 -20.53
N LEU A 129 -7.06 -15.45 -20.39
CA LEU A 129 -7.90 -14.87 -19.33
C LEU A 129 -7.41 -15.27 -17.93
N ILE A 130 -7.08 -16.56 -17.74
CA ILE A 130 -6.57 -17.07 -16.46
C ILE A 130 -5.21 -16.46 -16.15
N GLY A 131 -4.29 -16.42 -17.13
CA GLY A 131 -2.96 -15.85 -16.95
C GLY A 131 -2.98 -14.36 -16.62
N LEU A 132 -3.80 -13.58 -17.34
CA LEU A 132 -3.98 -12.16 -17.05
C LEU A 132 -4.68 -11.92 -15.70
N GLY A 133 -5.71 -12.71 -15.38
CA GLY A 133 -6.39 -12.67 -14.08
C GLY A 133 -5.42 -12.95 -12.91
N ALA A 134 -4.62 -14.01 -13.02
CA ALA A 134 -3.60 -14.34 -12.03
C ALA A 134 -2.53 -13.25 -11.89
N THR A 135 -2.11 -12.63 -13.00
CA THR A 135 -1.15 -11.52 -12.97
C THR A 135 -1.74 -10.29 -12.26
N LEU A 136 -3.02 -9.96 -12.51
CA LEU A 136 -3.70 -8.88 -11.79
C LEU A 136 -3.86 -9.18 -10.29
N VAL A 137 -4.14 -10.42 -9.91
CA VAL A 137 -4.16 -10.85 -8.50
C VAL A 137 -2.81 -10.57 -7.83
N ILE A 138 -1.70 -10.96 -8.47
CA ILE A 138 -0.35 -10.73 -7.93
C ILE A 138 -0.06 -9.22 -7.80
N LEU A 139 -0.43 -8.42 -8.79
CA LEU A 139 -0.21 -6.97 -8.76
C LEU A 139 -1.02 -6.28 -7.66
N HIS A 140 -2.30 -6.61 -7.50
CA HIS A 140 -3.14 -6.07 -6.41
C HIS A 140 -2.60 -6.46 -5.04
N PHE A 141 -2.09 -7.69 -4.89
CA PHE A 141 -1.43 -8.11 -3.67
C PHE A 141 -0.14 -7.30 -3.40
N ALA A 142 0.68 -7.07 -4.43
CA ALA A 142 1.89 -6.27 -4.29
C ALA A 142 1.58 -4.82 -3.88
N THR A 143 0.58 -4.18 -4.49
CA THR A 143 0.17 -2.80 -4.12
C THR A 143 -0.44 -2.76 -2.72
N PHE A 144 -1.19 -3.79 -2.32
CA PHE A 144 -1.67 -3.96 -0.95
C PHE A 144 -0.52 -4.04 0.07
N VAL A 145 0.50 -4.87 -0.18
CA VAL A 145 1.67 -5.00 0.72
C VAL A 145 2.41 -3.66 0.84
N ILE A 146 2.60 -2.95 -0.27
CA ILE A 146 3.22 -1.62 -0.27
C ILE A 146 2.38 -0.64 0.57
N ALA A 147 1.05 -0.64 0.40
CA ALA A 147 0.17 0.24 1.17
C ALA A 147 0.15 -0.10 2.68
N CYS A 148 0.25 -1.38 3.03
CA CYS A 148 0.42 -1.84 4.42
C CYS A 148 1.75 -1.37 5.00
N TYR A 149 2.84 -1.51 4.22
CA TYR A 149 4.16 -1.05 4.63
C TYR A 149 4.18 0.47 4.85
N GLU A 150 3.62 1.26 3.92
CA GLU A 150 3.50 2.71 4.07
C GLU A 150 2.71 3.09 5.33
N THR A 151 1.64 2.35 5.64
CA THR A 151 0.83 2.57 6.84
C THR A 151 1.62 2.25 8.11
N ASN A 152 2.34 1.13 8.14
CA ASN A 152 3.18 0.73 9.28
C ASN A 152 4.30 1.77 9.54
N VAL A 153 5.00 2.22 8.49
CA VAL A 153 6.05 3.25 8.60
C VAL A 153 5.49 4.55 9.15
N ARG A 154 4.30 4.99 8.69
CA ARG A 154 3.65 6.20 9.21
C ARG A 154 3.22 6.05 10.66
N ASN A 155 2.67 4.89 11.03
CA ASN A 155 2.26 4.61 12.40
C ASN A 155 3.47 4.63 13.35
N ARG A 156 4.59 3.99 12.98
CA ARG A 156 5.84 4.02 13.75
C ARG A 156 6.36 5.44 13.98
N LYS A 157 6.31 6.30 12.95
CA LYS A 157 6.72 7.71 13.08
C LYS A 157 5.82 8.51 14.02
N LYS A 158 4.51 8.26 14.02
CA LYS A 158 3.58 8.88 14.97
C LYS A 158 3.93 8.50 16.41
N TYR A 159 4.16 7.22 16.69
CA TYR A 159 4.54 6.77 18.04
C TYR A 159 5.86 7.41 18.51
N ALA A 160 6.88 7.46 17.65
CA ALA A 160 8.16 8.09 17.99
C ALA A 160 8.02 9.59 18.32
N ALA A 161 7.21 10.33 17.56
CA ALA A 161 6.95 11.75 17.81
C ALA A 161 6.13 11.99 19.09
N THR A 162 5.14 11.14 19.36
CA THR A 162 4.38 11.21 20.63
C THR A 162 5.29 10.94 21.82
N THR A 163 6.20 9.97 21.71
CA THR A 163 7.18 9.65 22.75
C THR A 163 8.11 10.84 23.04
N THR A 164 8.62 11.55 22.03
CA THR A 164 9.49 12.73 22.26
C THR A 164 8.78 13.88 22.96
N VAL A 165 7.51 14.14 22.64
CA VAL A 165 6.73 15.22 23.27
C VAL A 165 6.48 14.93 24.76
N ILE A 166 6.24 13.67 25.12
CA ILE A 166 6.05 13.28 26.53
C ILE A 166 7.34 13.54 27.33
N TYR A 167 8.51 13.18 26.78
CA TYR A 167 9.78 13.45 27.45
C TYR A 167 10.06 14.96 27.62
N GLU A 168 9.87 15.79 26.59
CA GLU A 168 10.06 17.24 26.72
C GLU A 168 9.10 17.88 27.73
N THR A 169 7.83 17.45 27.75
CA THR A 169 6.83 17.94 28.70
C THR A 169 7.19 17.55 30.14
N SER A 170 7.68 16.31 30.36
CA SER A 170 8.17 15.87 31.67
C SER A 170 9.46 16.60 32.10
N THR A 171 10.30 17.04 31.15
CA THR A 171 11.53 17.78 31.49
C THR A 171 11.21 19.23 31.86
N ALA A 172 10.23 19.86 31.19
CA ALA A 172 9.80 21.23 31.47
C ALA A 172 9.00 21.39 32.78
N THR A 173 8.42 20.31 33.31
CA THR A 173 7.65 20.31 34.57
C THR A 173 8.47 19.95 35.82
N ASN A 174 9.75 19.58 35.66
CA ASN A 174 10.65 19.22 36.77
C ASN A 174 11.21 20.41 37.59
N HIS A 175 10.57 21.58 37.53
CA HIS A 175 10.72 22.60 38.58
C HIS A 175 9.73 22.44 39.74
N SER A 176 8.87 21.41 39.75
CA SER A 176 8.14 21.01 40.96
C SER A 176 7.90 19.50 40.98
N MET A 177 8.57 18.84 41.92
CA MET A 177 8.62 17.40 42.13
C MET A 177 7.26 16.86 42.65
N VAL A 178 6.61 15.95 41.91
CA VAL A 178 5.62 14.99 42.46
C VAL A 178 5.77 13.65 41.74
N PRO A 179 5.95 12.52 42.45
CA PRO A 179 6.05 11.21 41.84
C PRO A 179 4.65 10.68 41.49
N ILE A 180 4.37 10.45 40.20
CA ILE A 180 3.18 9.71 39.76
C ILE A 180 3.61 8.27 39.46
N THR A 181 3.24 7.39 40.38
CA THR A 181 3.32 5.93 40.26
C THR A 181 2.28 5.44 39.24
N HIS A 182 2.65 4.43 38.46
CA HIS A 182 1.84 3.59 37.56
C HIS A 182 1.40 4.14 36.18
N MET A 183 2.01 3.60 35.12
CA MET A 183 1.29 2.73 34.17
C MET A 183 2.28 1.91 33.32
N ASN A 184 2.13 0.58 33.38
CA ASN A 184 2.83 -0.39 32.56
C ASN A 184 2.53 -0.15 31.06
N THR A 185 3.51 0.31 30.30
CA THR A 185 3.58 0.05 28.86
C THR A 185 4.67 -1.00 28.61
N PRO A 186 4.43 -2.02 27.76
CA PRO A 186 5.46 -2.99 27.43
C PRO A 186 6.59 -2.29 26.68
N VAL A 187 7.72 -2.12 27.37
CA VAL A 187 8.99 -1.70 26.79
C VAL A 187 9.40 -2.79 25.81
N SER A 188 9.32 -2.50 24.51
CA SER A 188 10.03 -3.27 23.50
C SER A 188 11.51 -2.93 23.64
N THR A 189 12.21 -3.73 24.44
CA THR A 189 13.65 -3.64 24.66
C THR A 189 14.36 -3.99 23.36
N TYR A 190 14.70 -2.97 22.55
CA TYR A 190 15.65 -3.15 21.46
C TYR A 190 17.06 -3.07 22.07
N ASN A 191 17.60 -4.23 22.43
CA ASN A 191 18.98 -4.39 22.87
C ASN A 191 19.92 -3.98 21.72
N ASN A 192 20.46 -2.76 21.79
CA ASN A 192 21.66 -2.37 21.06
C ASN A 192 22.81 -2.30 22.05
N THR A 193 23.46 -3.45 22.23
CA THR A 193 24.78 -3.57 22.88
C THR A 193 25.83 -2.92 21.97
N ALA A 194 25.91 -1.59 21.99
CA ALA A 194 27.09 -0.88 21.52
C ALA A 194 28.03 -0.70 22.71
N VAL A 195 28.98 -1.62 22.83
CA VAL A 195 30.13 -1.55 23.73
C VAL A 195 30.92 -0.29 23.38
N VAL A 196 30.94 0.70 24.28
CA VAL A 196 31.85 1.85 24.19
C VAL A 196 33.13 1.47 24.96
N PRO A 197 34.32 1.49 24.34
CA PRO A 197 35.56 1.19 25.03
C PRO A 197 35.98 2.38 25.91
N ILE A 198 36.28 2.08 27.17
CA ILE A 198 36.88 2.98 28.14
C ILE A 198 38.34 3.18 27.73
N HIS A 199 38.73 4.39 27.34
CA HIS A 199 40.13 4.80 27.29
C HIS A 199 40.44 5.64 28.53
N THR A 200 41.10 5.00 29.49
CA THR A 200 41.96 5.64 30.51
C THR A 200 43.30 5.99 29.88
N VAL A 201 43.71 7.27 29.95
CA VAL A 201 45.01 7.71 30.47
C VAL A 201 44.82 9.12 31.04
#